data_AF-A0AAJ2QXV8-F1
#
_entry.id   AF-A0AAJ2QXV8-F1
#
_cell.length_a   1.000
_cell.length_b   1.000
_cell.length_c   1.000
_cell.angle_alpha   90.00
_cell.angle_beta   90.00
_cell.angle_gamma   90.00
#
_symmetry.space_group_name_H-M   'P 1'
#
loop_
_entity.id
_entity.type
_entity.pdbx_description
1 polymer ?
#
loop_
_entity_poly.entity_id
_entity_poly.type
_entity_poly.pdbx_seq_one_letter_code
_entity_poly.pdbx_strand_id
1 'polypeptide(L)'
;MRYIDGIVTRLGMQGQVHRGHACKARLSPWLWLVVRRSDFCILQNQTVPDIIEQVLGVYGHPLRKKLTRGNRSGYRCVQYNESDFDLVPRWMQHEGIYFFFEHASHGALPGDESIPFYPPEKAGAGDPQNIHARQLEQ
;
A
#
# COMPACT_ATOMS: atom_id res chain seq x y z
N MET A 1 9.98 -16.35 -6.36
CA MET A 1 9.79 -15.56 -5.12
C MET A 1 8.52 -14.74 -5.26
N ARG A 2 7.73 -14.62 -4.19
CA ARG A 2 6.54 -13.77 -4.14
C ARG A 2 6.85 -12.58 -3.24
N TYR A 3 6.62 -11.36 -3.73
CA TYR A 3 6.83 -10.14 -2.97
C TYR A 3 5.50 -9.65 -2.39
N ILE A 4 5.58 -9.01 -1.24
CA ILE A 4 4.50 -8.21 -0.66
C ILE A 4 5.13 -6.88 -0.29
N ASP A 5 4.79 -5.87 -1.06
CA ASP A 5 5.24 -4.50 -0.85
C ASP A 5 4.11 -3.54 -0.54
N GLY A 6 4.50 -2.40 0.03
CA GLY A 6 3.62 -1.34 0.47
C GLY A 6 4.35 -0.37 1.39
N ILE A 7 3.59 0.56 1.97
CA ILE A 7 4.07 1.52 2.96
C ILE A 7 3.77 1.01 4.38
N VAL A 8 4.67 1.27 5.32
CA VAL A 8 4.44 0.96 6.74
C VAL A 8 3.55 2.05 7.33
N THR A 9 2.30 1.71 7.66
CA THR A 9 1.31 2.65 8.18
C THR A 9 1.23 2.68 9.70
N ARG A 10 1.72 1.63 10.34
CA ARG A 10 1.89 1.54 11.79
C ARG A 10 3.07 0.66 12.12
N LEU A 11 3.91 1.09 13.04
CA LEU A 11 4.99 0.30 13.62
C LEU A 11 4.87 0.39 15.14
N GLY A 12 5.05 -0.73 15.83
CA GLY A 12 5.06 -0.77 17.28
C GLY A 12 5.92 -1.90 17.80
N MET A 13 6.57 -1.66 18.94
CA MET A 13 7.31 -2.69 19.65
C MET A 13 6.34 -3.56 20.45
N GLN A 14 6.46 -4.88 20.32
CA GLN A 14 5.60 -5.86 20.99
C GLN A 14 6.24 -6.38 22.29
N GLY A 15 7.55 -6.26 22.44
CA GLY A 15 8.30 -6.67 23.63
C GLY A 15 9.72 -7.12 23.28
N GLN A 16 10.43 -7.67 24.26
CA GLN A 16 11.69 -8.37 24.00
C GLN A 16 11.44 -9.87 23.85
N VAL A 17 12.09 -10.47 22.86
CA VAL A 17 12.12 -11.92 22.65
C VAL A 17 13.57 -12.36 22.67
N HIS A 18 13.96 -13.13 23.69
CA HIS A 18 15.34 -13.58 23.92
C HIS A 18 16.35 -12.41 23.98
N ARG A 19 17.15 -12.21 22.91
CA ARG A 19 18.19 -11.16 22.78
C ARG A 19 17.79 -10.04 21.80
N GLY A 20 16.56 -10.05 21.27
CA GLY A 20 16.07 -9.10 20.29
C GLY A 20 14.78 -8.40 20.72
N HIS A 21 14.37 -7.41 19.93
CA HIS A 21 13.09 -6.72 20.08
C HIS A 21 12.10 -7.26 19.05
N ALA A 22 10.93 -7.68 19.50
CA ALA A 22 9.82 -8.02 18.62
C ALA A 22 9.11 -6.73 18.19
N CYS A 23 8.97 -6.52 16.89
CA CYS A 23 8.26 -5.39 16.31
C CYS A 23 7.11 -5.88 15.44
N LYS A 24 6.00 -5.15 15.48
CA LYS A 24 4.82 -5.38 14.64
C LYS A 24 4.63 -4.19 13.72
N ALA A 25 4.68 -4.46 12.41
CA ALA A 25 4.39 -3.48 11.37
C ALA A 25 3.05 -3.81 10.69
N ARG A 26 2.27 -2.78 10.37
CA ARG A 26 1.15 -2.87 9.42
C ARG A 26 1.61 -2.31 8.09
N LEU A 27 1.66 -3.18 7.10
CA LEU A 27 1.90 -2.81 5.71
C LEU A 27 0.57 -2.48 5.03
N SER A 28 0.53 -1.45 4.20
CA SER A 28 -0.65 -1.09 3.40
C SER A 28 -0.22 -0.59 2.03
N PRO A 29 -1.05 -0.74 0.99
CA PRO A 29 -0.73 -0.16 -0.32
C PRO A 29 -0.65 1.37 -0.22
N TRP A 30 0.03 1.99 -1.17
CA TRP A 30 0.12 3.45 -1.25
C TRP A 30 -1.25 4.13 -1.28
N LEU A 31 -2.28 3.44 -1.78
CA LEU A 31 -3.67 3.89 -1.81
C LEU A 31 -4.20 4.25 -0.41
N TRP A 32 -3.58 3.76 0.66
CA TRP A 32 -3.94 4.17 2.01
C TRP A 32 -3.69 5.67 2.28
N LEU A 33 -2.74 6.31 1.57
CA LEU A 33 -2.53 7.77 1.65
C LEU A 33 -3.76 8.56 1.20
N VAL A 34 -4.53 7.98 0.27
CA VAL A 34 -5.71 8.58 -0.35
C VAL A 34 -6.87 8.73 0.65
N VAL A 35 -6.90 7.89 1.69
CA VAL A 35 -7.86 8.00 2.81
C VAL A 35 -7.62 9.24 3.66
N ARG A 36 -6.41 9.83 3.61
CA ARG A 36 -6.03 10.96 4.47
C ARG A 36 -6.33 12.33 3.89
N ARG A 37 -6.79 12.39 2.64
CA ARG A 37 -7.12 13.63 1.96
C ARG A 37 -8.60 13.64 1.63
N SER A 38 -9.23 14.75 1.98
CA SER A 38 -10.57 15.12 1.53
C SER A 38 -10.47 16.48 0.86
N ASP A 39 -11.22 16.67 -0.21
CA ASP A 39 -11.16 17.88 -1.02
C ASP A 39 -12.56 18.29 -1.53
N PHE A 40 -12.65 19.50 -2.08
CA PHE A 40 -13.81 20.00 -2.79
C PHE A 40 -13.38 20.38 -4.21
N CYS A 41 -13.79 19.56 -5.18
CA CYS A 41 -13.38 19.75 -6.57
C CYS A 41 -14.55 19.49 -7.53
N ILE A 42 -14.57 20.22 -8.64
CA ILE A 42 -15.51 20.02 -9.74
C ILE A 42 -14.70 19.61 -10.98
N LEU A 43 -14.90 18.38 -11.42
CA LEU A 43 -14.24 17.77 -12.58
C LEU A 43 -15.28 17.65 -13.71
N GLN A 44 -15.01 18.23 -14.88
CA GLN A 44 -15.97 18.29 -15.99
C GLN A 44 -15.32 17.88 -17.30
N ASN A 45 -16.14 17.42 -18.24
CA ASN A 45 -15.74 17.08 -19.62
C ASN A 45 -14.62 16.04 -19.71
N GLN A 46 -14.56 15.12 -18.74
CA GLN A 46 -13.57 14.04 -18.67
C GLN A 46 -14.23 12.67 -18.75
N THR A 47 -13.43 11.65 -19.05
CA THR A 47 -13.83 10.25 -18.85
C THR A 47 -13.56 9.85 -17.39
N VAL A 48 -14.22 8.79 -16.92
CA VAL A 48 -13.97 8.26 -15.55
C VAL A 48 -12.50 7.87 -15.33
N PRO A 49 -11.81 7.17 -16.26
CA PRO A 49 -10.38 6.91 -16.11
C PRO A 49 -9.51 8.16 -16.02
N ASP A 50 -9.91 9.27 -16.65
CA ASP A 50 -9.17 10.54 -16.57
C ASP A 50 -9.41 11.24 -15.24
N ILE A 51 -10.65 11.20 -14.72
CA ILE A 51 -10.98 11.67 -13.37
C ILE A 51 -10.14 10.92 -12.34
N ILE A 52 -10.06 9.58 -12.44
CA ILE A 52 -9.28 8.75 -11.52
C ILE A 52 -7.79 9.10 -11.62
N GLU A 53 -7.25 9.28 -12.82
CA GLU A 53 -5.86 9.71 -13.00
C GLU A 53 -5.58 11.10 -12.44
N GLN A 54 -6.50 12.05 -12.60
CA GLN A 54 -6.33 13.39 -12.07
C GLN A 54 -6.33 13.37 -10.53
N VAL A 55 -7.23 12.62 -9.91
CA VAL A 55 -7.34 12.51 -8.46
C VAL A 55 -6.13 11.77 -7.88
N LEU A 56 -5.80 10.60 -8.43
CA LEU A 56 -4.72 9.75 -7.92
C LEU A 56 -3.31 10.20 -8.35
N GLY A 57 -3.20 10.98 -9.43
CA GLY A 57 -1.92 11.45 -9.97
C GLY A 57 -1.19 12.39 -9.02
N VAL A 58 -1.90 13.08 -8.13
CA VAL A 58 -1.31 13.98 -7.12
C VAL A 58 -0.39 13.25 -6.13
N TYR A 59 -0.61 11.94 -5.93
CA TYR A 59 0.18 11.14 -4.99
C TYR A 59 1.50 10.63 -5.59
N GLY A 60 1.74 10.84 -6.89
CA GLY A 60 3.01 10.49 -7.54
C GLY A 60 3.30 8.99 -7.63
N HIS A 61 2.31 8.13 -7.40
CA HIS A 61 2.45 6.67 -7.52
C HIS A 61 2.08 6.17 -8.92
N PRO A 62 2.74 5.10 -9.41
CA PRO A 62 2.47 4.58 -10.74
C PRO A 62 1.07 3.95 -10.83
N LEU A 63 0.28 4.42 -11.80
CA LEU A 63 -1.02 3.86 -12.16
C LEU A 63 -0.95 3.29 -13.58
N ARG A 64 -1.42 2.06 -13.78
CA ARG A 64 -1.46 1.42 -15.11
C ARG A 64 -2.90 1.16 -15.52
N LYS A 65 -3.37 1.83 -16.57
CA LYS A 65 -4.68 1.59 -17.18
C LYS A 65 -4.62 0.33 -18.05
N LYS A 66 -5.39 -0.71 -17.69
CA LYS A 66 -5.63 -1.90 -18.51
C LYS A 66 -7.12 -2.00 -18.85
N LEU A 67 -7.59 -1.06 -19.68
CA LEU A 67 -9.00 -0.96 -20.07
C LEU A 67 -9.17 -1.50 -21.49
N THR A 68 -10.11 -2.43 -21.67
CA THR A 68 -10.41 -3.04 -22.98
C THR A 68 -11.60 -2.40 -23.69
N ARG A 69 -12.50 -1.77 -22.92
CA ARG A 69 -13.71 -1.10 -23.42
C ARG A 69 -13.49 0.42 -23.49
N GLY A 70 -14.07 1.05 -24.51
CA GLY A 70 -14.13 2.51 -24.61
C GLY A 70 -14.95 3.11 -23.47
N ASN A 71 -14.49 4.24 -22.93
CA ASN A 71 -15.14 4.93 -21.82
C ASN A 71 -15.90 6.14 -22.35
N ARG A 72 -17.09 6.38 -21.80
CA ARG A 72 -17.89 7.56 -22.16
C ARG A 72 -17.20 8.83 -21.62
N SER A 73 -17.21 9.88 -22.43
CA SER A 73 -16.76 11.23 -22.04
C SER A 73 -17.94 12.13 -21.69
N GLY A 74 -17.66 13.28 -21.05
CA GLY A 74 -18.67 14.27 -20.70
C GLY A 74 -19.26 14.08 -19.31
N TYR A 75 -18.55 13.39 -18.41
CA TYR A 75 -18.97 13.31 -17.03
C TYR A 75 -18.77 14.64 -16.32
N ARG A 76 -19.71 14.92 -15.41
CA ARG A 76 -19.62 16.00 -14.42
C ARG A 76 -19.51 15.35 -13.06
N CYS A 77 -18.31 15.35 -12.51
CA CYS A 77 -18.02 14.83 -11.19
C CYS A 77 -17.88 15.99 -10.20
N VAL A 78 -18.57 15.87 -9.06
CA VAL A 78 -18.43 16.76 -7.93
C VAL A 78 -17.90 15.93 -6.77
N GLN A 79 -16.78 16.36 -6.21
CA GLN A 79 -16.24 15.89 -4.96
C GLN A 79 -16.69 16.87 -3.87
N TYR A 80 -17.47 16.39 -2.89
CA TYR A 80 -18.05 17.23 -1.84
C TYR A 80 -17.75 16.65 -0.46
N ASN A 81 -16.67 17.11 0.17
CA ASN A 81 -16.20 16.65 1.48
C ASN A 81 -16.03 15.12 1.59
N GLU A 82 -15.81 14.45 0.45
CA GLU A 82 -15.54 13.02 0.40
C GLU A 82 -14.04 12.82 0.23
N SER A 83 -13.51 11.76 0.84
CA SER A 83 -12.11 11.41 0.65
C SER A 83 -11.90 10.95 -0.80
N ASP A 84 -10.68 11.12 -1.30
CA ASP A 84 -10.32 10.59 -2.62
C ASP A 84 -10.53 9.05 -2.68
N PHE A 85 -10.46 8.38 -1.52
CA PHE A 85 -10.68 6.95 -1.37
C PHE A 85 -12.16 6.56 -1.48
N ASP A 86 -13.09 7.47 -1.17
CA ASP A 86 -14.52 7.24 -1.36
C ASP A 86 -14.96 7.57 -2.79
N LEU A 87 -14.40 8.67 -3.34
CA LEU A 87 -14.67 9.15 -4.70
C LEU A 87 -14.28 8.12 -5.77
N VAL A 88 -13.06 7.58 -5.71
CA VAL A 88 -12.50 6.74 -6.78
C VAL A 88 -13.29 5.43 -6.95
N PRO A 89 -13.49 4.59 -5.92
CA PRO A 89 -14.25 3.35 -6.04
C PRO A 89 -15.71 3.59 -6.47
N ARG A 90 -16.33 4.69 -6.02
CA ARG A 90 -17.69 5.06 -6.42
C ARG A 90 -17.81 5.25 -7.93
N TRP A 91 -16.87 5.96 -8.55
CA TRP A 91 -16.84 6.13 -10.01
C TRP A 91 -16.41 4.87 -10.75
N MET A 92 -15.47 4.11 -10.20
CA MET A 92 -15.06 2.82 -10.77
C MET A 92 -16.25 1.85 -10.83
N GLN A 93 -17.03 1.74 -9.76
CA GLN A 93 -18.24 0.91 -9.70
C GLN A 93 -19.28 1.35 -10.73
N HIS A 94 -19.49 2.66 -10.92
CA HIS A 94 -20.42 3.18 -11.93
C HIS A 94 -20.09 2.71 -13.35
N GLU A 95 -18.81 2.61 -13.71
CA GLU A 95 -18.35 2.15 -15.03
C GLU A 95 -18.03 0.65 -15.09
N GLY A 96 -18.11 -0.08 -13.97
CA GLY A 96 -17.70 -1.48 -13.89
C GLY A 96 -16.18 -1.69 -13.98
N ILE A 97 -15.41 -0.71 -13.53
CA ILE A 97 -13.94 -0.76 -13.46
C ILE A 97 -13.55 -1.33 -12.08
N TYR A 98 -12.50 -2.14 -12.04
CA TYR A 98 -11.87 -2.60 -10.80
C TYR A 98 -10.36 -2.38 -10.88
N PHE A 99 -9.68 -2.48 -9.73
CA PHE A 99 -8.22 -2.42 -9.65
C PHE A 99 -7.67 -3.60 -8.85
N PHE A 100 -6.38 -3.85 -9.03
CA PHE A 100 -5.59 -4.79 -8.24
C PHE A 100 -4.16 -4.25 -8.13
N PHE A 101 -3.41 -4.77 -7.16
CA PHE A 101 -2.03 -4.38 -6.93
C PHE A 101 -1.08 -5.44 -7.51
N GLU A 102 -0.10 -4.99 -8.28
CA GLU A 102 1.02 -5.84 -8.72
C GLU A 102 2.19 -5.58 -7.78
N HIS A 103 2.61 -6.63 -7.06
CA HIS A 103 3.71 -6.54 -6.11
C HIS A 103 5.05 -6.81 -6.79
N ALA A 104 6.04 -5.96 -6.55
CA ALA A 104 7.36 -6.05 -7.14
C ALA A 104 8.46 -5.97 -6.07
N SER A 105 9.65 -6.45 -6.41
CA SER A 105 10.83 -6.23 -5.58
C SER A 105 11.21 -4.75 -5.61
N HIS A 106 11.23 -4.11 -4.45
CA HIS A 106 11.97 -2.86 -4.29
C HIS A 106 13.45 -3.22 -4.32
N GLY A 107 14.24 -2.54 -5.15
CA GLY A 107 15.68 -2.81 -5.23
C GLY A 107 16.32 -2.71 -3.84
N ALA A 108 17.39 -3.47 -3.60
CA ALA A 108 18.06 -3.46 -2.31
C ALA A 108 18.50 -2.03 -1.95
N LEU A 109 18.03 -1.53 -0.81
CA LEU A 109 18.52 -0.27 -0.27
C LEU A 109 19.90 -0.49 0.36
N PRO A 110 20.79 0.52 0.39
CA PRO A 110 22.06 0.40 1.09
C PRO A 110 21.84 0.07 2.57
N GLY A 111 22.31 -1.09 3.02
CA GLY A 111 22.09 -1.59 4.39
C GLY A 111 20.84 -2.45 4.60
N ASP A 112 20.21 -2.94 3.53
CA ASP A 112 19.08 -3.87 3.60
C ASP A 112 19.51 -5.23 4.18
N GLU A 113 19.33 -5.38 5.49
CA GLU A 113 19.37 -6.68 6.16
C GLU A 113 17.96 -7.28 6.11
N SER A 114 17.83 -8.41 5.42
CA SER A 114 16.55 -9.12 5.26
C SER A 114 15.99 -9.55 6.61
N ILE A 115 14.96 -8.86 7.10
CA ILE A 115 14.27 -9.24 8.34
C ILE A 115 13.35 -10.44 8.07
N PRO A 116 13.56 -11.60 8.74
CA PRO A 116 12.69 -12.75 8.58
C PRO A 116 11.26 -12.43 9.07
N PHE A 117 10.26 -12.70 8.23
CA PHE A 117 8.86 -12.55 8.57
C PHE A 117 8.36 -13.79 9.32
N TYR A 118 7.88 -13.59 10.55
CA TYR A 118 7.22 -14.64 11.35
C TYR A 118 5.71 -14.39 11.38
N PRO A 119 4.88 -15.34 10.94
CA PRO A 119 3.43 -15.20 11.06
C PRO A 119 3.03 -15.16 12.55
N PRO A 120 1.95 -14.43 12.91
CA PRO A 120 1.57 -14.18 14.30
C PRO A 120 1.31 -15.45 15.10
N GLU A 121 0.90 -16.54 14.45
CA GLU A 121 0.70 -17.86 15.08
C GLU A 121 2.01 -18.53 15.50
N LYS A 122 3.13 -18.22 14.83
CA LYS A 122 4.47 -18.76 15.12
C LYS A 122 5.38 -17.76 15.84
N ALA A 123 4.93 -16.52 16.02
CA ALA A 123 5.72 -15.47 16.69
C ALA A 123 6.01 -15.77 18.17
N GLY A 124 5.27 -16.68 18.80
CA GLY A 124 5.53 -17.19 20.15
C GLY A 124 6.43 -18.44 20.21
N ALA A 125 6.72 -19.07 19.07
CA ALA A 125 7.58 -20.25 18.99
C ALA A 125 8.97 -19.83 18.49
N GLY A 126 9.75 -19.25 19.40
CA GLY A 126 11.19 -19.13 19.17
C GLY A 126 11.76 -20.53 18.96
N ASP A 127 12.25 -20.80 17.76
CA ASP A 127 12.86 -22.07 17.40
C ASP A 127 14.14 -22.26 18.25
N PRO A 128 14.20 -23.24 19.16
CA PRO A 128 15.32 -23.36 20.10
C PRO A 128 16.62 -23.86 19.47
N GLN A 129 16.70 -24.03 18.14
CA GLN A 129 17.72 -24.87 17.50
C GLN A 129 18.81 -24.17 16.69
N ASN A 130 18.88 -22.83 16.62
CA ASN A 130 20.03 -22.17 15.98
C ASN A 130 20.85 -21.34 16.97
N ILE A 131 21.47 -22.05 17.92
CA ILE A 131 22.56 -21.53 18.76
C ILE A 131 23.85 -21.58 17.93
N HIS A 132 24.22 -20.45 17.32
CA HIS A 132 25.63 -20.16 17.07
C HIS A 132 25.96 -18.81 17.69
N ALA A 133 26.41 -18.86 18.94
CA ALA A 133 27.07 -17.76 19.59
C ALA A 133 28.31 -17.37 18.76
N ARG A 134 28.29 -16.18 18.15
CA ARG A 134 29.53 -15.49 17.81
C ARG A 134 29.81 -14.49 18.91
N GLN A 135 30.76 -14.86 19.76
CA GLN A 135 31.37 -14.01 20.76
C GLN A 135 32.25 -13.00 20.01
N LEU A 136 31.94 -11.71 20.11
CA LEU A 136 32.88 -10.67 19.73
C LEU A 136 33.63 -10.30 21.02
N GLU A 137 34.89 -10.70 21.08
CA GLU A 137 35.84 -10.19 22.06
C GLU A 137 36.09 -8.70 21.80
N GLN A 138 36.07 -7.93 22.89
CA GLN A 138 36.96 -6.79 23.12
C GLN A 138 37.38 -6.80 24.58
#